data_AF-A0AA39F0W8-F1
#
_entry.id   AF-A0AA39F0W8-F1
#
_cell.length_a   1.000
_cell.length_b   1.000
_cell.length_c   1.000
_cell.angle_alpha   90.00
_cell.angle_beta   90.00
_cell.angle_gamma   90.00
#
_symmetry.space_group_name_H-M   'P 1'
#
loop_
_entity.id
_entity.type
_entity.pdbx_description
1 polymer ?
#
loop_
_entity_poly.entity_id
_entity_poly.type
_entity_poly.pdbx_seq_one_letter_code
_entity_poly.pdbx_strand_id
1 'polypeptide(L)'
;MKYNSVWKCGNGDLLKKVLDKKIKIKNALQEKRKGNDSSTNTSKTNLCEGNRVVDLKFLGEKLKCVKCFEVLCLNNIVHEQHLGLNSILKVKCEKCDTISIVPTSKAHNTADNKSKHSDINTGVVLGAVHAGYGCSGLNKILACANISTISPQLFKRYEREVGPAIEEAAKESCKRAAKKELPTT
;
A
#
# COMPACT_ATOMS: atom_id res chain seq x y z
N MET A 1 -36.54 32.04 48.85
CA MET A 1 -35.65 32.49 47.76
C MET A 1 -35.29 31.29 46.89
N LYS A 2 -35.69 31.32 45.62
CA LYS A 2 -35.35 30.33 44.58
C LYS A 2 -34.02 30.73 43.96
N TYR A 3 -33.01 29.86 43.94
CA TYR A 3 -31.96 29.89 42.92
C TYR A 3 -31.62 28.48 42.49
N ASN A 4 -32.18 28.13 41.34
CA ASN A 4 -31.87 26.97 40.53
C ASN A 4 -31.22 27.56 39.27
N SER A 5 -29.94 27.30 39.02
CA SER A 5 -29.33 27.65 37.73
C SER A 5 -28.34 26.56 37.32
N VAL A 6 -28.92 25.64 36.57
CA VAL A 6 -28.31 24.59 35.77
C VAL A 6 -27.29 25.19 34.81
N TRP A 7 -26.01 24.90 35.01
CA TRP A 7 -24.99 25.01 33.95
C TRP A 7 -24.90 23.65 33.25
N LYS A 8 -25.71 23.44 32.21
CA LYS A 8 -25.53 22.33 31.26
C LYS A 8 -24.54 22.78 30.19
N CYS A 9 -23.29 22.32 30.32
CA CYS A 9 -22.26 22.55 29.31
C CYS A 9 -22.46 21.57 28.12
N GLY A 10 -22.58 22.11 26.91
CA GLY A 10 -23.07 21.47 25.68
C GLY A 10 -22.15 20.45 24.98
N ASN A 11 -21.41 19.64 25.72
CA ASN A 11 -20.51 18.62 25.13
C ASN A 11 -21.06 17.18 25.17
N GLY A 12 -22.13 16.92 25.92
CA GLY A 12 -22.74 15.58 26.02
C GLY A 12 -23.45 15.13 24.74
N ASP A 13 -24.11 16.05 24.05
CA ASP A 13 -24.89 15.73 22.84
C ASP A 13 -24.01 15.39 21.64
N LEU A 14 -22.82 15.98 21.54
CA LEU A 14 -21.88 15.68 20.47
C LEU A 14 -21.28 14.28 20.64
N LEU A 15 -20.89 13.93 21.88
CA LEU A 15 -20.37 12.60 22.22
C LEU A 15 -21.43 11.52 21.99
N LYS A 16 -22.69 11.78 22.34
CA LYS A 16 -23.80 10.86 22.09
C LYS A 16 -24.03 10.65 20.59
N LYS A 17 -24.05 11.73 19.79
CA LYS A 17 -24.16 11.64 18.33
C LYS A 17 -23.02 10.86 17.68
N VAL A 18 -21.78 11.01 18.18
CA VAL A 18 -20.61 10.26 17.69
C VAL A 18 -20.72 8.77 18.04
N LEU A 19 -21.19 8.44 19.24
CA LEU A 19 -21.36 7.06 19.68
C LEU A 19 -22.48 6.36 18.90
N ASP A 20 -23.61 7.02 18.70
CA ASP A 20 -24.73 6.50 17.91
C ASP A 20 -24.32 6.23 16.45
N LYS A 21 -23.50 7.12 15.88
CA LYS A 21 -22.95 6.95 14.52
C LYS A 21 -21.99 5.75 14.45
N LYS A 22 -21.17 5.52 15.48
CA LYS A 22 -20.29 4.35 15.56
C LYS A 22 -21.08 3.03 15.68
N ILE A 23 -22.13 3.02 16.50
CA ILE A 23 -23.00 1.84 16.68
C ILE A 23 -23.71 1.51 15.35
N LYS A 24 -24.24 2.53 14.65
CA LYS A 24 -24.91 2.35 13.36
C LYS A 24 -24.00 1.76 12.29
N ILE A 25 -22.74 2.21 12.23
CA ILE A 25 -21.72 1.66 11.31
C ILE A 25 -21.38 0.21 11.67
N LYS A 26 -21.25 -0.10 12.96
CA LYS A 26 -20.94 -1.46 13.44
C LYS A 26 -22.06 -2.45 13.10
N ASN A 27 -23.32 -2.03 13.26
CA ASN A 27 -24.47 -2.85 12.91
C ASN A 27 -24.57 -3.07 11.38
N ALA A 28 -24.35 -2.02 10.57
CA ALA A 28 -24.31 -2.17 9.11
C ALA A 28 -23.20 -3.12 8.61
N LEU A 29 -22.04 -3.14 9.29
CA LEU A 29 -20.95 -4.08 9.03
C LEU A 29 -21.27 -5.51 9.46
N GLN A 30 -22.05 -5.70 10.52
CA GLN A 30 -22.48 -7.04 10.97
C GLN A 30 -23.59 -7.62 10.08
N GLU A 31 -24.54 -6.80 9.63
CA GLU A 31 -25.57 -7.22 8.68
C GLU A 31 -24.96 -7.61 7.33
N LYS A 32 -23.93 -6.90 6.84
CA LYS A 32 -23.16 -7.32 5.66
C LYS A 32 -22.40 -8.65 5.85
N ARG A 33 -22.11 -9.06 7.09
CA ARG A 33 -21.41 -10.32 7.39
C ARG A 33 -22.35 -11.52 7.60
N LYS A 34 -23.63 -11.28 7.93
CA LYS A 34 -24.62 -12.36 8.16
C LYS A 34 -25.34 -12.84 6.90
N GLY A 35 -25.14 -12.18 5.75
CA GLY A 35 -25.77 -12.54 4.49
C GLY A 35 -25.05 -13.61 3.65
N ASN A 36 -24.10 -14.38 4.22
CA ASN A 36 -23.39 -15.39 3.46
C ASN A 36 -23.07 -16.62 4.31
N ASP A 37 -24.09 -17.46 4.54
CA ASP A 37 -23.84 -18.87 4.86
C ASP A 37 -24.91 -19.79 4.25
N SER A 38 -24.40 -20.90 3.70
CA SER A 38 -25.08 -22.06 3.10
C SER A 38 -25.58 -21.98 1.65
N SER A 39 -24.70 -22.35 0.71
CA SER A 39 -24.80 -23.60 -0.10
C SER A 39 -23.77 -23.62 -1.24
N THR A 40 -23.17 -24.79 -1.47
CA THR A 40 -22.05 -25.07 -2.38
C THR A 40 -22.28 -24.61 -3.82
N ASN A 41 -21.52 -23.62 -4.25
CA ASN A 41 -21.03 -23.47 -5.62
C ASN A 41 -19.59 -22.97 -5.51
N THR A 42 -18.63 -23.74 -6.01
CA THR A 42 -17.22 -23.33 -6.09
C THR A 42 -17.08 -22.23 -7.13
N SER A 43 -17.63 -21.04 -6.85
CA SER A 43 -17.29 -19.84 -7.56
C SER A 43 -15.81 -19.60 -7.31
N LYS A 44 -14.98 -19.77 -8.35
CA LYS A 44 -13.61 -19.24 -8.36
C LYS A 44 -13.69 -17.77 -7.97
N THR A 45 -13.50 -17.45 -6.70
CA THR A 45 -13.19 -16.08 -6.29
C THR A 45 -11.90 -15.75 -7.01
N ASN A 46 -11.89 -14.73 -7.87
CA ASN A 46 -10.68 -14.36 -8.57
C ASN A 46 -9.64 -14.00 -7.51
N LEU A 47 -8.59 -14.81 -7.44
CA LEU A 47 -7.63 -14.73 -6.35
C LEU A 47 -6.75 -13.47 -6.47
N CYS A 48 -6.53 -13.01 -7.71
CA CYS A 48 -5.81 -11.78 -8.04
C CYS A 48 -6.74 -10.86 -8.83
N GLU A 49 -7.45 -9.98 -8.13
CA GLU A 49 -8.29 -8.95 -8.76
C GLU A 49 -7.54 -7.61 -8.88
N GLY A 50 -7.83 -6.90 -9.97
CA GLY A 50 -7.29 -5.58 -10.28
C GLY A 50 -5.91 -5.58 -10.90
N ASN A 51 -5.32 -4.39 -10.98
CA ASN A 51 -4.05 -4.14 -11.65
C ASN A 51 -2.88 -4.25 -10.66
N ARG A 52 -1.72 -4.70 -11.16
CA ARG A 52 -0.47 -4.78 -10.39
C ARG A 52 0.63 -4.02 -11.10
N VAL A 53 1.46 -3.35 -10.30
CA VAL A 53 2.69 -2.73 -10.79
C VAL A 53 3.82 -3.73 -10.59
N VAL A 54 4.52 -4.07 -11.66
CA VAL A 54 5.54 -5.14 -11.67
C VAL A 54 6.81 -4.68 -12.39
N ASP A 55 7.97 -5.16 -11.94
CA ASP A 55 9.18 -5.14 -12.77
C ASP A 55 9.09 -6.33 -13.72
N LEU A 56 8.72 -6.08 -14.99
CA LEU A 56 8.46 -7.13 -15.99
C LEU A 56 9.68 -8.05 -16.18
N LYS A 57 10.89 -7.49 -16.20
CA LYS A 57 12.12 -8.27 -16.38
C LYS A 57 12.33 -9.18 -15.17
N PHE A 58 12.25 -8.63 -13.98
CA PHE A 58 12.40 -9.40 -12.74
C PHE A 58 11.32 -10.46 -12.59
N LEU A 59 10.06 -10.12 -12.88
CA LEU A 59 8.95 -11.06 -12.80
C LEU A 59 9.15 -12.23 -13.77
N GLY A 60 9.56 -11.97 -15.01
CA GLY A 60 9.87 -13.02 -15.98
C GLY A 60 11.00 -13.95 -15.52
N GLU A 61 12.04 -13.41 -14.87
CA GLU A 61 13.12 -14.21 -14.28
C GLU A 61 12.63 -15.08 -13.10
N LYS A 62 11.67 -14.58 -12.30
CA LYS A 62 11.12 -15.27 -11.13
C LYS A 62 9.96 -16.21 -11.44
N LEU A 63 9.32 -16.12 -12.61
CA LEU A 63 8.25 -17.03 -13.06
C LEU A 63 8.78 -18.39 -13.54
N LYS A 64 9.61 -19.02 -12.72
CA LYS A 64 10.14 -20.37 -12.95
C LYS A 64 9.93 -21.24 -11.72
N CYS A 65 9.61 -22.51 -11.96
CA CYS A 65 9.44 -23.46 -10.89
C CYS A 65 10.77 -23.63 -10.12
N VAL A 66 10.73 -23.55 -8.78
CA VAL A 66 11.94 -23.73 -7.94
C VAL A 66 12.52 -25.14 -8.02
N LYS A 67 11.72 -26.12 -8.46
CA LYS A 67 12.10 -27.53 -8.52
C LYS A 67 12.49 -27.99 -9.92
N CYS A 68 11.62 -27.80 -10.91
CA CYS A 68 11.83 -28.32 -12.26
C CYS A 68 12.16 -27.24 -13.31
N PHE A 69 12.31 -25.98 -12.89
CA PHE A 69 12.65 -24.82 -13.74
C PHE A 69 11.70 -24.49 -14.90
N GLU A 70 10.56 -25.20 -14.98
CA GLU A 70 9.49 -24.94 -15.94
C GLU A 70 8.89 -23.54 -15.73
N VAL A 71 8.47 -22.90 -16.82
CA VAL A 71 7.81 -21.60 -16.75
C VAL A 71 6.48 -21.72 -16.00
N LEU A 72 6.22 -20.79 -15.09
CA LEU A 72 5.01 -20.79 -14.29
C LEU A 72 3.90 -19.97 -14.97
N CYS A 73 2.69 -20.50 -15.00
CA CYS A 73 1.51 -19.81 -15.53
C CYS A 73 0.84 -18.96 -14.45
N LEU A 74 0.58 -17.68 -14.75
CA LEU A 74 -0.12 -16.77 -13.82
C LEU A 74 -1.57 -17.21 -13.52
N ASN A 75 -2.20 -18.00 -14.40
CA ASN A 75 -3.52 -18.57 -14.11
C ASN A 75 -3.50 -19.59 -12.96
N ASN A 76 -2.33 -20.07 -12.56
CA ASN A 76 -2.14 -21.04 -11.48
C ASN A 76 -1.64 -20.38 -10.18
N ILE A 77 -1.87 -19.09 -10.01
CA ILE A 77 -1.68 -18.45 -8.71
C ILE A 77 -2.68 -19.07 -7.74
N VAL A 78 -2.16 -19.55 -6.60
CA VAL A 78 -2.97 -20.15 -5.51
C VAL A 78 -3.03 -19.26 -4.28
N HIS A 79 -2.12 -18.29 -4.16
CA HIS A 79 -2.21 -17.22 -3.19
C HIS A 79 -1.47 -15.96 -3.64
N GLU A 80 -1.94 -14.78 -3.23
CA GLU A 80 -1.25 -13.51 -3.37
C GLU A 80 -1.18 -12.80 -2.02
N GLN A 81 0.00 -12.28 -1.69
CA GLN A 81 0.21 -11.40 -0.56
C GLN A 81 0.61 -10.00 -1.03
N HIS A 82 -0.15 -8.97 -0.64
CA HIS A 82 0.21 -7.56 -0.90
C HIS A 82 1.11 -7.00 0.20
N LEU A 83 2.16 -6.30 -0.22
CA LEU A 83 3.06 -5.52 0.62
C LEU A 83 3.16 -4.11 0.03
N GLY A 84 2.08 -3.33 0.16
CA GLY A 84 1.91 -2.07 -0.57
C GLY A 84 1.57 -2.33 -2.04
N LEU A 85 2.36 -1.77 -2.95
CA LEU A 85 2.24 -2.04 -4.40
C LEU A 85 3.02 -3.29 -4.83
N ASN A 86 3.94 -3.76 -3.99
CA ASN A 86 4.64 -5.03 -4.23
C ASN A 86 3.74 -6.21 -3.90
N SER A 87 3.81 -7.27 -4.71
CA SER A 87 3.06 -8.50 -4.49
C SER A 87 3.99 -9.70 -4.44
N ILE A 88 3.64 -10.68 -3.60
CA ILE A 88 4.29 -11.98 -3.55
C ILE A 88 3.25 -13.03 -3.97
N LEU A 89 3.47 -13.63 -5.13
CA LEU A 89 2.59 -14.64 -5.68
C LEU A 89 3.08 -16.02 -5.26
N LYS A 90 2.15 -16.90 -4.89
CA LYS A 90 2.40 -18.34 -4.78
C LYS A 90 1.79 -19.01 -5.99
N VAL A 91 2.61 -19.62 -6.84
CA VAL A 91 2.17 -20.18 -8.12
C VAL A 91 2.43 -21.67 -8.14
N LYS A 92 1.40 -22.46 -8.43
CA LYS A 92 1.51 -23.92 -8.54
C LYS A 92 2.05 -24.29 -9.92
N CYS A 93 3.11 -25.09 -9.96
CA CYS A 93 3.64 -25.64 -11.20
C CYS A 93 2.75 -26.77 -11.74
N GLU A 94 2.40 -26.74 -13.03
CA GLU A 94 1.57 -27.78 -13.65
C GLU A 94 2.31 -29.11 -13.84
N LYS A 95 3.64 -29.06 -13.95
CA LYS A 95 4.46 -30.24 -14.25
C LYS A 95 4.80 -31.09 -13.03
N CYS A 96 5.06 -30.46 -11.89
CA CYS A 96 5.57 -31.14 -10.70
C CYS A 96 4.83 -30.77 -9.40
N ASP A 97 3.71 -30.07 -9.52
CA ASP A 97 2.82 -29.61 -8.43
C ASP A 97 3.48 -28.73 -7.35
N THR A 98 4.75 -28.40 -7.49
CA THR A 98 5.49 -27.58 -6.52
C THR A 98 4.99 -26.14 -6.56
N ILE A 99 4.77 -25.55 -5.39
CA ILE A 99 4.38 -24.15 -5.25
C ILE A 99 5.64 -23.30 -5.15
N SER A 100 5.82 -22.41 -6.12
CA SER A 100 6.91 -21.43 -6.14
C SER A 100 6.47 -20.10 -5.54
N ILE A 101 7.39 -19.43 -4.85
CA ILE A 101 7.22 -18.05 -4.39
C ILE A 101 7.79 -17.11 -5.45
N VAL A 102 6.96 -16.23 -5.99
CA VAL A 102 7.27 -15.33 -7.11
C VAL A 102 7.01 -13.88 -6.67
N PRO A 103 8.04 -13.14 -6.22
CA PRO A 103 7.92 -11.72 -5.96
C PRO A 103 7.79 -10.92 -7.27
N THR A 104 6.98 -9.86 -7.29
CA THR A 104 6.71 -9.05 -8.49
C THR A 104 7.66 -7.87 -8.68
N SER A 105 8.47 -7.55 -7.68
CA SER A 105 9.49 -6.49 -7.75
C SER A 105 10.73 -6.86 -6.95
N LYS A 106 11.82 -6.16 -7.26
CA LYS A 106 13.07 -6.22 -6.52
C LYS A 106 12.94 -5.57 -5.15
N ALA A 107 13.90 -5.88 -4.29
CA ALA A 107 14.05 -5.27 -2.99
C ALA A 107 15.52 -4.99 -2.71
N HIS A 108 15.77 -3.88 -2.03
CA HIS A 108 17.08 -3.49 -1.53
C HIS A 108 17.10 -3.50 0.00
N ASN A 109 18.30 -3.53 0.56
CA ASN A 109 18.48 -3.37 2.00
C ASN A 109 18.39 -1.88 2.33
N THR A 110 17.74 -1.56 3.45
CA THR A 110 17.76 -0.20 4.00
C THR A 110 19.19 0.22 4.37
N ALA A 111 19.43 1.52 4.51
CA ALA A 111 20.77 2.04 4.82
C ALA A 111 21.38 1.45 6.10
N ASP A 112 20.54 1.08 7.07
CA ASP A 112 20.94 0.41 8.31
C ASP A 112 21.07 -1.12 8.17
N ASN A 113 20.82 -1.68 6.99
CA ASN A 113 20.80 -3.10 6.65
C ASN A 113 19.89 -3.97 7.55
N LYS A 114 18.96 -3.38 8.30
CA LYS A 114 18.07 -4.12 9.21
C LYS A 114 16.80 -4.63 8.55
N SER A 115 16.42 -4.03 7.42
CA SER A 115 15.19 -4.38 6.72
C SER A 115 15.34 -4.37 5.21
N LYS A 116 14.46 -5.10 4.53
CA LYS A 116 14.37 -5.10 3.07
C LYS A 116 13.16 -4.30 2.63
N HIS A 117 13.40 -3.35 1.75
CA HIS A 117 12.40 -2.46 1.20
C HIS A 117 12.24 -2.75 -0.29
N SER A 118 10.99 -2.69 -0.75
CA SER A 118 10.68 -2.99 -2.14
C SER A 118 10.92 -1.75 -3.00
N ASP A 119 11.63 -1.94 -4.12
CA ASP A 119 12.02 -0.86 -5.02
C ASP A 119 10.80 -0.13 -5.57
N ILE A 120 9.71 -0.85 -5.87
CA ILE A 120 8.49 -0.21 -6.41
C ILE A 120 7.81 0.68 -5.36
N ASN A 121 7.79 0.26 -4.10
CA ASN A 121 7.22 1.08 -3.04
C ASN A 121 8.09 2.31 -2.77
N THR A 122 9.42 2.15 -2.70
CA THR A 122 10.35 3.28 -2.55
C THR A 122 10.17 4.27 -3.69
N GLY A 123 10.13 3.82 -4.94
CA GLY A 123 9.97 4.68 -6.11
C GLY A 123 8.63 5.43 -6.13
N VAL A 124 7.53 4.75 -5.81
CA VAL A 124 6.20 5.38 -5.80
C VAL A 124 6.06 6.38 -4.64
N VAL A 125 6.60 6.08 -3.46
CA VAL A 125 6.58 7.01 -2.33
C VAL A 125 7.50 8.20 -2.57
N LEU A 126 8.70 7.99 -3.13
CA LEU A 126 9.58 9.07 -3.60
C LEU A 126 8.85 9.98 -4.58
N GLY A 127 8.22 9.42 -5.61
CA GLY A 127 7.46 10.18 -6.60
C GLY A 127 6.28 10.95 -5.99
N ALA A 128 5.55 10.33 -5.07
CA ALA A 128 4.45 10.99 -4.36
C ALA A 128 4.94 12.18 -3.54
N VAL A 129 5.97 12.00 -2.72
CA VAL A 129 6.55 13.06 -1.87
C VAL A 129 7.13 14.18 -2.74
N HIS A 130 7.87 13.84 -3.80
CA HIS A 130 8.45 14.80 -4.73
C HIS A 130 7.37 15.65 -5.44
N ALA A 131 6.22 15.05 -5.74
CA ALA A 131 5.08 15.75 -6.35
C ALA A 131 4.16 16.44 -5.32
N GLY A 132 4.51 16.47 -4.04
CA GLY A 132 3.71 17.11 -2.98
C GLY A 132 2.45 16.33 -2.55
N TYR A 133 2.37 15.03 -2.86
CA TYR A 133 1.28 14.16 -2.45
C TYR A 133 1.60 13.37 -1.18
N GLY A 134 0.68 13.42 -0.21
CA GLY A 134 0.65 12.48 0.91
C GLY A 134 -0.02 11.14 0.56
N CYS A 135 0.03 10.19 1.50
CA CYS A 135 -0.55 8.85 1.35
C CYS A 135 -2.01 8.84 0.83
N SER A 136 -2.87 9.73 1.34
CA SER A 136 -4.27 9.83 0.91
C SER A 136 -4.41 10.29 -0.55
N GLY A 137 -3.54 11.20 -1.00
CA GLY A 137 -3.53 11.66 -2.40
C GLY A 137 -3.11 10.53 -3.33
N LEU A 138 -2.02 9.85 -2.98
CA LEU A 138 -1.54 8.67 -3.72
C LEU A 138 -2.61 7.57 -3.81
N ASN A 139 -3.24 7.21 -2.68
CA ASN A 139 -4.25 6.15 -2.67
C ASN A 139 -5.49 6.48 -3.51
N LYS A 140 -5.86 7.76 -3.66
CA LYS A 140 -6.94 8.15 -4.59
C LYS A 140 -6.56 7.84 -6.03
N ILE A 141 -5.33 8.15 -6.44
CA ILE A 141 -4.83 7.86 -7.79
C ILE A 141 -4.79 6.35 -8.03
N LEU A 142 -4.23 5.58 -7.08
CA LEU A 142 -4.15 4.12 -7.18
C LEU A 142 -5.53 3.47 -7.26
N ALA A 143 -6.50 3.97 -6.48
CA ALA A 143 -7.87 3.49 -6.52
C ALA A 143 -8.53 3.73 -7.89
N CYS A 144 -8.34 4.92 -8.50
CA CYS A 144 -8.84 5.20 -9.85
C CYS A 144 -8.22 4.28 -10.92
N ALA A 145 -6.97 3.85 -10.72
CA ALA A 145 -6.27 2.92 -11.61
C ALA A 145 -6.55 1.44 -11.31
N ASN A 146 -7.43 1.13 -10.33
CA ASN A 146 -7.70 -0.22 -9.84
C ASN A 146 -6.42 -0.96 -9.37
N ILE A 147 -5.48 -0.24 -8.76
CA ILE A 147 -4.22 -0.76 -8.20
C ILE A 147 -4.35 -0.86 -6.67
N SER A 148 -3.67 -1.84 -6.06
CA SER A 148 -3.63 -1.98 -4.61
C SER A 148 -3.11 -0.71 -3.92
N THR A 149 -3.77 -0.31 -2.83
CA THR A 149 -3.40 0.88 -2.06
C THR A 149 -2.26 0.60 -1.07
N ILE A 150 -1.54 1.65 -0.67
CA ILE A 150 -0.53 1.57 0.38
C ILE A 150 -1.10 2.00 1.74
N SER A 151 -0.75 1.29 2.81
CA SER A 151 -1.18 1.67 4.16
C SER A 151 -0.43 2.91 4.64
N PRO A 152 -1.03 3.78 5.48
CA PRO A 152 -0.35 4.96 6.00
C PRO A 152 0.93 4.65 6.78
N GLN A 153 0.96 3.53 7.50
CA GLN A 153 2.14 3.09 8.24
C GLN A 153 3.28 2.69 7.31
N LEU A 154 2.95 1.98 6.22
CA LEU A 154 3.94 1.56 5.24
C LEU A 154 4.45 2.77 4.45
N PHE A 155 3.55 3.67 4.02
CA PHE A 155 3.92 4.92 3.37
C PHE A 155 4.90 5.72 4.21
N LYS A 156 4.59 5.98 5.50
CA LYS A 156 5.49 6.70 6.42
C LYS A 156 6.85 6.04 6.58
N ARG A 157 6.94 4.71 6.46
CA ARG A 157 8.22 4.00 6.55
C ARG A 157 9.10 4.31 5.35
N TYR A 158 8.55 4.23 4.14
CA TYR A 158 9.26 4.60 2.91
C TYR A 158 9.52 6.10 2.82
N GLU A 159 8.62 6.94 3.32
CA GLU A 159 8.79 8.40 3.38
C GLU A 159 10.03 8.79 4.20
N ARG A 160 10.26 8.13 5.35
CA ARG A 160 11.45 8.34 6.18
C ARG A 160 12.75 7.90 5.53
N GLU A 161 12.68 6.91 4.65
CA GLU A 161 13.84 6.42 3.90
C GLU A 161 14.22 7.42 2.79
N VAL A 162 13.24 7.89 2.02
CA VAL A 162 13.48 8.78 0.87
C VAL A 162 13.66 10.24 1.26
N GLY A 163 13.10 10.66 2.40
CA GLY A 163 13.10 12.05 2.87
C GLY A 163 14.48 12.72 2.91
N PRO A 164 15.51 12.12 3.55
CA PRO A 164 16.85 12.69 3.59
C PRO A 164 17.45 12.92 2.20
N ALA A 165 17.26 11.98 1.27
CA ALA A 165 17.76 12.10 -0.10
C ALA A 165 17.06 13.23 -0.87
N ILE A 166 15.75 13.39 -0.69
CA ILE A 166 14.99 14.51 -1.27
C ILE A 166 15.48 15.84 -0.72
N GLU A 167 15.68 15.94 0.60
CA GLU A 167 16.14 17.16 1.26
C GLU A 167 17.54 17.56 0.80
N GLU A 168 18.46 16.58 0.70
CA GLU A 168 19.81 16.80 0.19
C GLU A 168 19.81 17.30 -1.25
N ALA A 169 19.05 16.64 -2.13
CA ALA A 169 18.92 17.06 -3.52
C ALA A 169 18.33 18.48 -3.66
N ALA A 170 17.34 18.82 -2.83
CA ALA A 170 16.77 20.16 -2.78
C ALA A 170 17.81 21.20 -2.32
N LYS A 171 18.57 20.91 -1.25
CA LYS A 171 19.64 21.79 -0.76
C LYS A 171 20.72 22.03 -1.82
N GLU A 172 21.15 20.97 -2.52
CA GLU A 172 22.16 21.09 -3.57
C GLU A 172 21.65 21.94 -4.74
N SER A 173 20.40 21.71 -5.15
CA SER A 173 19.74 22.50 -6.19
C SER A 173 19.71 23.99 -5.83
N CYS A 174 19.29 24.34 -4.61
CA CYS A 174 19.27 25.72 -4.12
C CYS A 174 20.68 26.34 -4.08
N LYS A 175 21.69 25.61 -3.61
CA LYS A 175 23.09 26.08 -3.61
C LYS A 175 23.60 26.37 -5.02
N ARG A 176 23.24 25.52 -5.99
CA ARG A 176 23.64 25.67 -7.39
C ARG A 176 22.97 26.88 -8.03
N ALA A 177 21.70 27.12 -7.75
CA ALA A 177 20.97 28.29 -8.21
C ALA A 177 21.60 29.59 -7.65
N ALA A 178 21.81 29.65 -6.33
CA ALA A 178 22.42 30.81 -5.67
C ALA A 178 23.79 31.18 -6.25
N LYS A 179 24.63 30.20 -6.61
CA LYS A 179 25.94 30.45 -7.23
C LYS A 179 25.85 31.06 -8.64
N LYS A 180 24.80 30.76 -9.40
CA LYS A 180 24.60 31.30 -10.76
C LYS A 180 24.10 32.74 -10.76
N GLU A 181 23.44 33.15 -9.69
CA GLU A 181 22.91 34.51 -9.52
C GLU A 181 23.98 35.50 -9.05
N LEU A 182 25.17 35.02 -8.65
CA LEU A 182 26.30 35.88 -8.34
C LEU A 182 26.80 36.54 -9.63
N PRO A 183 26.92 37.88 -9.68
CA PRO A 183 27.45 38.57 -10.85
C PRO A 183 28.90 38.12 -11.09
N THR A 184 29.18 37.63 -12.29
CA THR A 184 30.55 37.43 -12.76
C THR A 184 31.21 38.80 -12.93
N THR A 185 32.08 39.17 -11.99
CA THR A 185 32.97 40.34 -12.06
C THR A 185 34.00 40.22 -13.16
#